data_AF-A0A517YLJ9-F1
#
_entry.id   AF-A0A517YLJ9-F1
#
_cell.length_a   1.000
_cell.length_b   1.000
_cell.length_c   1.000
_cell.angle_alpha   90.00
_cell.angle_beta   90.00
_cell.angle_gamma   90.00
#
_symmetry.space_group_name_H-M   'P 1'
#
loop_
_entity.id
_entity.type
_entity.pdbx_description
1 polymer ?
#
loop_
_entity_poly.entity_id
_entity_poly.type
_entity_poly.pdbx_seq_one_letter_code
_entity_poly.pdbx_strand_id
1 'polypeptide(L)'
;MTNVTLNLSDELQQFVASETAAGQFDSPAGYIAALIERAKDGKEQLHAQLIEGLESGDPIQLDADEWSRIRRDIEQRRSHA
;
A
#
# COMPACT_ATOMS: atom_id res chain seq x y z
N MET A 1 -14.50 -11.00 20.04
CA MET A 1 -13.63 -9.83 20.20
C MET A 1 -12.65 -10.12 21.33
N THR A 2 -11.36 -9.92 21.09
CA THR A 2 -10.31 -10.12 22.09
C THR A 2 -9.77 -8.75 22.47
N ASN A 3 -9.64 -8.47 23.76
CA ASN A 3 -9.10 -7.19 24.23
C ASN A 3 -7.57 -7.22 24.24
N VAL A 4 -6.96 -6.16 23.73
CA VAL A 4 -5.52 -5.94 23.76
C VAL A 4 -5.27 -4.60 24.43
N THR A 5 -4.41 -4.59 25.44
CA THR A 5 -3.96 -3.36 26.11
C THR A 5 -2.65 -2.92 25.50
N LEU A 6 -2.58 -1.66 25.09
CA LEU A 6 -1.42 -1.05 24.45
C LEU A 6 -0.97 0.15 25.27
N ASN A 7 0.34 0.28 25.49
CA ASN A 7 0.93 1.49 26.04
C ASN A 7 1.51 2.30 24.89
N LEU A 8 1.06 3.54 24.75
CA LEU A 8 1.52 4.48 23.73
C LEU A 8 2.30 5.61 24.40
N SER A 9 3.36 6.09 23.76
CA SER A 9 4.01 7.34 24.16
C SER A 9 3.04 8.51 24.00
N ASP A 10 3.28 9.61 24.72
CA ASP A 10 2.42 10.80 24.68
C ASP A 10 2.28 11.35 23.25
N GLU A 11 3.37 11.33 22.48
CA GLU A 11 3.37 11.72 21.06
C GLU A 11 2.43 10.87 20.21
N LEU A 12 2.46 9.54 20.39
CA LEU A 12 1.57 8.63 19.67
C LEU A 12 0.12 8.77 20.10
N GLN A 13 -0.15 9.04 21.39
CA GLN A 13 -1.50 9.33 21.86
C GLN A 13 -2.05 10.60 21.20
N GLN A 14 -1.24 11.65 21.14
CA GLN A 14 -1.63 12.92 20.54
C GLN A 14 -1.89 12.78 19.04
N PHE A 15 -1.04 12.02 18.34
CA PHE A 15 -1.23 11.68 16.93
C PHE A 15 -2.53 10.91 16.69
N VAL A 16 -2.79 9.85 17.45
CA VAL A 16 -4.03 9.07 17.31
C VAL A 16 -5.26 9.94 17.60
N ALA A 17 -5.19 10.82 18.60
CA ALA A 17 -6.28 11.74 18.93
C ALA A 17 -6.54 12.74 17.80
N SER A 18 -5.50 13.30 17.16
CA SER A 18 -5.68 14.23 16.05
C SER A 18 -6.27 13.54 14.81
N GLU A 19 -5.80 12.33 14.49
CA GLU A 19 -6.30 11.55 13.35
C GLU A 19 -7.75 11.10 13.56
N THR A 20 -8.11 10.73 14.80
CA THR A 20 -9.50 10.40 15.16
C THR A 20 -10.41 11.63 15.00
N ALA A 21 -9.96 12.81 15.44
CA ALA A 21 -10.75 14.05 15.33
C ALA A 21 -10.86 14.57 13.89
N ALA A 22 -9.87 14.32 13.04
CA ALA A 22 -9.85 14.71 11.63
C ALA A 22 -10.57 13.70 10.72
N GLY A 23 -10.68 12.44 11.16
CA GLY A 23 -11.20 11.32 10.37
C GLY A 23 -12.65 10.94 10.66
N GLN A 24 -13.09 9.86 10.00
CA GLN A 24 -14.41 9.25 10.16
C GLN A 24 -14.45 8.16 11.26
N PHE A 25 -13.51 8.17 12.20
CA PHE A 25 -13.39 7.10 13.19
C PHE A 25 -14.11 7.46 14.49
N ASP A 26 -14.96 6.54 14.96
CA ASP A 26 -15.76 6.75 16.17
C ASP A 26 -14.93 6.70 17.48
N SER A 27 -13.68 6.21 17.41
CA SER A 27 -12.77 6.17 18.56
C SER A 27 -11.29 5.98 18.17
N PRO A 28 -10.34 6.32 19.08
CA PRO A 28 -8.92 5.99 18.95
C PRO A 28 -8.66 4.51 18.69
N ALA A 29 -9.40 3.62 19.37
CA ALA A 29 -9.28 2.17 19.19
C ALA A 29 -9.72 1.74 17.78
N GLY A 30 -10.77 2.36 17.24
CA GLY A 30 -11.21 2.14 15.87
C GLY A 30 -10.16 2.57 14.84
N TYR A 31 -9.54 3.73 15.05
CA TYR A 31 -8.43 4.18 14.20
C TYR A 31 -7.24 3.22 14.23
N ILE A 32 -6.81 2.79 15.43
CA ILE A 32 -5.69 1.85 15.57
C ILE A 32 -6.02 0.50 14.92
N ALA A 33 -7.25 -0.01 15.05
CA ALA A 33 -7.68 -1.24 14.39
C ALA A 33 -7.59 -1.13 12.87
N ALA A 34 -8.09 -0.02 12.30
CA ALA A 34 -8.02 0.24 10.87
C ALA A 34 -6.56 0.37 10.37
N LEU A 35 -5.66 0.95 11.14
CA LEU A 35 -4.23 0.98 10.82
C LEU A 35 -3.62 -0.43 10.75
N ILE A 36 -4.00 -1.31 11.68
CA ILE A 36 -3.53 -2.69 11.71
C ILE A 36 -4.06 -3.47 10.51
N GLU A 37 -5.35 -3.32 10.20
CA GLU A 37 -5.95 -3.93 8.99
C GLU A 37 -5.25 -3.46 7.73
N ARG A 38 -5.02 -2.15 7.58
CA ARG A 38 -4.28 -1.60 6.44
C ARG A 38 -2.86 -2.13 6.36
N ALA A 39 -2.17 -2.30 7.48
CA ALA A 39 -0.82 -2.86 7.52
C ALA A 39 -0.82 -4.34 7.10
N LYS A 40 -1.80 -5.12 7.55
CA LYS A 40 -1.99 -6.51 7.14
C LYS A 40 -2.27 -6.60 5.64
N ASP A 41 -3.24 -5.84 5.15
CA ASP A 41 -3.66 -5.89 3.75
C ASP A 41 -2.57 -5.37 2.82
N GLY A 42 -1.83 -4.32 3.23
CA GLY A 42 -0.66 -3.84 2.49
C GLY A 42 0.44 -4.89 2.37
N LYS A 43 0.67 -5.70 3.43
CA LYS A 43 1.61 -6.82 3.39
C LYS A 43 1.13 -7.93 2.46
N GLU A 44 -0.16 -8.27 2.52
CA GLU A 44 -0.77 -9.28 1.65
C GLU A 44 -0.75 -8.84 0.18
N GLN A 45 -1.04 -7.56 -0.10
CA GLN A 45 -0.95 -6.99 -1.44
C GLN A 45 0.48 -7.03 -1.97
N LEU A 46 1.47 -6.65 -1.16
CA LEU A 46 2.88 -6.73 -1.54
C LEU A 46 3.29 -8.19 -1.85
N HIS A 47 2.88 -9.14 -1.01
CA HIS A 47 3.13 -10.56 -1.27
C HIS A 47 2.50 -11.03 -2.58
N ALA A 48 1.25 -10.64 -2.86
CA ALA A 48 0.57 -11.00 -4.09
C ALA A 48 1.30 -10.43 -5.32
N GLN A 49 1.70 -9.16 -5.29
CA GLN A 49 2.46 -8.51 -6.37
C GLN A 49 3.84 -9.16 -6.60
N LEU A 50 4.50 -9.62 -5.53
CA LEU A 50 5.76 -10.35 -5.65
C LEU A 50 5.57 -11.70 -6.34
N ILE A 51 4.54 -12.46 -5.97
CA ILE A 51 4.21 -13.73 -6.64
C ILE A 51 3.89 -13.48 -8.11
N GLU A 52 3.04 -12.49 -8.41
CA GLU A 52 2.72 -12.10 -9.79
C GLU A 52 3.99 -11.77 -10.59
N GLY A 53 4.91 -10.99 -10.02
CA GLY A 53 6.17 -10.66 -10.66
C GLY A 53 7.08 -11.87 -10.88
N LEU A 54 7.16 -12.80 -9.92
CA LEU A 54 7.92 -14.04 -10.06
C LEU A 54 7.32 -15.00 -11.08
N GLU A 55 6.01 -14.99 -11.25
CA GLU A 55 5.27 -15.81 -12.21
C GLU A 55 5.11 -15.12 -13.58
N SER A 56 5.56 -13.87 -13.72
CA SER A 56 5.39 -13.05 -14.94
C SER A 56 6.23 -13.50 -16.15
N GLY A 57 7.05 -14.54 -15.98
CA GLY A 57 7.93 -15.09 -17.01
C GLY A 57 9.40 -14.76 -16.77
N ASP A 58 10.22 -14.98 -17.78
CA ASP A 58 11.66 -14.79 -17.66
C ASP A 58 12.01 -13.30 -17.52
N PRO A 59 12.89 -12.92 -16.58
CA PRO A 59 13.31 -11.54 -16.43
C PRO A 59 14.06 -11.07 -17.67
N ILE A 60 13.67 -9.90 -18.17
CA ILE A 60 14.34 -9.24 -19.29
C ILE A 60 15.31 -8.17 -18.78
N GLN A 61 16.39 -7.94 -19.51
CA GLN A 61 17.28 -6.83 -19.23
C GLN A 61 16.62 -5.52 -19.69
N LEU A 62 16.48 -4.56 -18.78
CA LEU A 62 15.95 -3.23 -19.08
C LEU A 62 17.09 -2.24 -19.30
N ASP A 63 17.44 -2.00 -20.56
CA ASP A 63 18.38 -0.97 -20.98
C ASP A 63 17.66 0.25 -21.59
N ALA A 64 18.43 1.26 -22.01
CA ALA A 64 17.88 2.51 -22.54
C ALA A 64 17.06 2.31 -23.83
N ASP A 65 17.41 1.34 -24.66
CA ASP A 65 16.71 1.05 -25.90
C ASP A 65 15.37 0.36 -25.61
N GLU A 66 15.36 -0.58 -24.66
CA GLU A 66 14.15 -1.29 -24.24
C GLU A 66 13.15 -0.33 -23.57
N TRP A 67 13.62 0.57 -22.72
CA TRP A 67 12.78 1.64 -22.16
C TRP A 67 12.18 2.55 -23.24
N SER A 68 12.94 2.85 -24.29
CA SER A 68 12.47 3.68 -25.41
C SER A 68 11.38 2.96 -26.22
N ARG A 69 11.50 1.65 -26.41
CA ARG A 69 10.48 0.82 -27.05
C ARG A 69 9.19 0.80 -26.23
N ILE A 70 9.26 0.51 -24.93
CA ILE A 70 8.10 0.47 -24.03
C ILE A 70 7.31 1.78 -24.09
N ARG A 71 7.97 2.94 -24.03
CA ARG A 71 7.29 4.25 -24.11
C ARG A 71 6.56 4.44 -25.42
N ARG A 72 7.20 4.12 -26.54
CA ARG A 72 6.60 4.23 -27.87
C ARG A 72 5.36 3.33 -28.00
N ASP A 73 5.42 2.11 -27.48
CA ASP A 73 4.30 1.18 -27.50
C ASP A 73 3.11 1.72 -26.69
N ILE A 74 3.37 2.34 -25.53
CA ILE A 74 2.34 2.99 -24.72
C ILE A 74 1.70 4.17 -25.48
N GLU A 75 2.50 5.02 -26.13
CA GLU A 75 2.00 6.14 -26.94
C GLU A 75 1.13 5.67 -28.12
N GLN A 76 1.51 4.57 -28.76
CA GLN A 76 0.72 3.96 -29.84
C GLN A 76 -0.62 3.41 -29.32
N ARG A 77 -0.63 2.74 -28.17
CA ARG A 77 -1.88 2.25 -27.54
C ARG A 77 -2.81 3.40 -27.16
N ARG A 78 -2.26 4.50 -26.63
CA ARG A 78 -3.03 5.70 -26.25
C ARG A 78 -3.62 6.46 -27.43
N SER A 79 -3.01 6.40 -28.62
CA SER A 79 -3.53 7.06 -29.82
C SER A 79 -4.61 6.24 -30.55
N HIS A 80 -4.77 4.96 -30.21
CA HIS A 80 -5.79 4.06 -30.76
C HIS A 80 -6.99 3.82 -29.81
N ALA A 81 -7.01 4.47 -28.65
CA ALA A 81 -8.08 4.40 -27.65
C ALA A 81 -8.84 5.74 -27.59
#